data_AF-A0A7S3M5I9-F1
#
_entry.id   AF-A0A7S3M5I9-F1
#
_cell.length_a   1.000
_cell.length_b   1.000
_cell.length_c   1.000
_cell.angle_alpha   90.00
_cell.angle_beta   90.00
_cell.angle_gamma   90.00
#
_symmetry.space_group_name_H-M   'P 1'
#
loop_
_entity.id
_entity.type
_entity.pdbx_description
1 polymer ?
#
loop_
_entity_poly.entity_id
_entity_poly.type
_entity_poly.pdbx_seq_one_letter_code
_entity_poly.pdbx_strand_id
1 'polypeptide(L)'
;VIMGLFRKRDLAVLVLVVISLYLSYVDRPALNYVIEPAWFIDQREAHESQSFDAKLVPPIITDLEGDGVNEIVMITKDLKLKVFSADVPAGQSQEVYHPEEVYTIELPETHNLGRVPVALKVGYTAPYSPTDARTQSIVVVYEDWTVECYDSTLQLLWSKEVGHNTFEIDHFIKFFRINSASVYIAPLQLHSEASTGTVIVGASMTRRSALSGVTTESEEVVMRSLREGTHPQAEALAKLSHFSVFALDSLTGRVLWKHDGMEVRPEQYSRSLPQHAY
;
A
#
# COMPACT_ATOMS: atom_id res chain seq x y z
N VAL A 1 23.29 27.92 61.77
CA VAL A 1 22.38 27.25 60.80
C VAL A 1 22.93 27.63 59.43
N ILE A 2 23.70 26.82 58.71
CA ILE A 2 23.31 25.61 57.98
C ILE A 2 24.58 24.74 57.83
N MET A 3 24.68 23.62 58.54
CA MET A 3 25.67 22.56 58.24
C MET A 3 24.98 21.22 58.40
N GLY A 4 24.28 20.84 57.33
CA GLY A 4 23.82 19.49 57.06
C GLY A 4 24.16 19.15 55.62
N LEU A 5 25.42 19.40 55.23
CA LEU A 5 25.94 19.07 53.90
C LEU A 5 26.05 17.53 53.80
N PHE A 6 25.11 16.93 53.08
CA PHE A 6 25.07 15.57 52.51
C PHE A 6 25.47 14.39 53.41
N ARG A 7 24.61 13.36 53.47
CA ARG A 7 24.96 12.12 54.16
C ARG A 7 26.06 11.41 53.36
N LYS A 8 26.95 10.68 54.04
CA LYS A 8 28.04 9.91 53.40
C LYS A 8 27.56 9.00 52.26
N ARG A 9 26.33 8.49 52.35
CA ARG A 9 25.67 7.71 51.30
C ARG A 9 25.39 8.53 50.04
N ASP A 10 24.93 9.77 50.20
CA ASP A 10 24.61 10.65 49.08
C ASP A 10 25.89 11.07 48.34
N LEU A 11 26.99 11.29 49.08
CA LEU A 11 28.31 11.53 48.51
C LEU A 11 28.81 10.32 47.70
N ALA A 12 28.63 9.10 48.22
CA ALA A 12 29.03 7.88 47.53
C ALA A 12 28.24 7.66 46.23
N VAL A 13 26.93 7.93 46.26
CA VAL A 13 26.08 7.88 45.06
C VAL A 13 26.51 8.95 44.06
N LEU A 14 26.81 10.17 44.51
CA LEU A 14 27.27 11.25 43.62
C LEU A 14 28.61 10.89 42.95
N VAL A 15 29.55 10.32 43.71
CA VAL A 15 30.82 9.83 43.16
C VAL A 15 30.59 8.70 42.16
N LEU A 16 29.70 7.74 42.45
CA LEU A 16 29.35 6.68 41.50
C LEU A 16 28.73 7.23 40.23
N VAL A 17 27.83 8.22 40.32
CA VAL A 17 27.22 8.87 39.15
C VAL A 17 28.28 9.58 38.31
N VAL A 18 29.21 10.31 38.94
CA VAL A 18 30.30 10.98 38.23
C VAL A 18 31.23 9.97 37.56
N ILE A 19 31.55 8.85 38.22
CA ILE A 19 32.33 7.75 37.64
C ILE A 19 31.59 7.11 36.48
N SER A 20 30.29 6.82 36.60
CA SER A 20 29.48 6.26 35.51
C SER A 20 29.38 7.19 34.31
N LEU A 21 29.23 8.50 34.53
CA LEU A 21 29.23 9.51 33.47
C LEU A 21 30.61 9.63 32.81
N TYR A 22 31.68 9.60 33.61
CA TYR A 22 33.05 9.63 33.09
C TYR A 22 33.36 8.38 32.27
N LEU A 23 33.03 7.20 32.77
CA LEU A 23 33.18 5.94 32.03
C LEU A 23 32.31 5.93 30.79
N SER A 24 31.05 6.40 30.84
CA SER A 24 30.22 6.53 29.63
C SER A 24 30.76 7.55 28.62
N TYR A 25 31.51 8.56 29.07
CA TYR A 25 32.09 9.59 28.21
C TYR A 25 33.43 9.17 27.60
N VAL A 26 34.29 8.51 28.39
CA VAL A 26 35.63 8.07 28.00
C VAL A 26 35.58 6.71 27.31
N ASP A 27 34.80 5.79 27.86
CA ASP A 27 34.50 4.47 27.31
C ASP A 27 33.26 4.57 26.42
N ARG A 28 33.20 5.63 25.58
CA ARG A 28 32.46 5.48 24.33
C ARG A 28 33.19 4.34 23.63
N PRO A 29 32.62 3.12 23.45
CA PRO A 29 33.01 2.39 22.26
C PRO A 29 32.86 3.43 21.16
N ALA A 30 33.93 3.69 20.43
CA ALA A 30 33.83 4.46 19.20
C ALA A 30 32.89 3.65 18.31
N LEU A 31 31.59 3.79 18.55
CA LEU A 31 30.52 3.39 17.68
C LEU A 31 30.64 4.38 16.54
N ASN A 32 31.66 4.13 15.75
CA ASN A 32 31.87 4.71 14.46
C ASN A 32 30.76 4.09 13.62
N TYR A 33 29.57 4.66 13.75
CA TYR A 33 28.50 4.41 12.81
C TYR A 33 28.93 5.11 11.53
N VAL A 34 29.55 4.34 10.64
CA VAL A 34 29.74 4.77 9.27
C VAL A 34 28.46 4.42 8.54
N ILE A 35 27.69 5.45 8.17
CA ILE A 35 26.58 5.28 7.24
C ILE A 35 27.21 5.23 5.86
N GLU A 36 27.43 4.04 5.35
CA GLU A 36 27.84 3.85 3.96
C GLU A 36 26.58 3.87 3.09
N PRO A 37 26.47 4.78 2.12
CA PRO A 37 25.36 4.75 1.17
C PRO A 37 25.46 3.47 0.35
N ALA A 38 24.54 2.53 0.59
CA ALA A 38 24.54 1.24 -0.11
C ALA A 38 24.08 1.37 -1.56
N TRP A 39 23.02 2.15 -1.79
CA TRP A 39 22.45 2.40 -3.12
C TRP A 39 21.47 3.57 -3.07
N PHE A 40 21.20 4.21 -4.21
CA PHE A 40 20.11 5.17 -4.35
C PHE A 40 19.45 5.08 -5.73
N ILE A 41 18.17 5.44 -5.79
CA ILE A 41 17.42 5.62 -7.04
C ILE A 41 16.97 7.07 -7.08
N ASP A 42 17.40 7.81 -8.10
CA ASP A 42 16.97 9.19 -8.28
C ASP A 42 15.61 9.25 -8.98
N GLN A 43 14.60 9.76 -8.27
CA GLN A 43 13.26 9.98 -8.85
C GLN A 43 13.04 11.42 -9.34
N ARG A 44 14.09 12.24 -9.37
CA ARG A 44 14.00 13.66 -9.77
C ARG A 44 14.00 13.87 -11.28
N GLU A 45 14.45 12.90 -12.07
CA GLU A 45 14.51 13.00 -13.54
C GLU A 45 13.15 12.92 -14.24
N ALA A 46 12.07 12.58 -13.53
CA ALA A 46 10.72 12.74 -14.06
C ALA A 46 10.46 14.25 -14.25
N HIS A 47 10.65 14.71 -15.49
CA HIS A 47 10.51 16.10 -15.93
C HIS A 47 9.41 16.86 -15.19
N GLU A 48 9.72 18.11 -14.81
CA GLU A 48 8.86 19.11 -14.11
C GLU A 48 7.49 19.40 -14.77
N SER A 49 7.12 18.67 -15.82
CA SER A 49 5.98 18.97 -16.68
C SER A 49 4.62 18.64 -16.08
N GLN A 50 4.53 17.87 -14.99
CA GLN A 50 3.28 17.60 -14.27
C GLN A 50 3.58 16.92 -12.92
N SER A 51 3.84 17.71 -11.87
CA SER A 51 3.91 17.15 -10.52
C SER A 51 2.50 16.73 -10.09
N PHE A 52 2.19 15.44 -10.18
CA PHE A 52 1.06 14.89 -9.42
C PHE A 52 1.38 15.05 -7.93
N ASP A 53 0.57 15.82 -7.20
CA ASP A 53 0.59 15.92 -5.73
C ASP A 53 0.06 14.64 -5.05
N ALA A 54 0.11 13.52 -5.77
CA ALA A 54 -0.30 12.23 -5.29
C ALA A 54 0.81 11.69 -4.39
N LYS A 55 0.42 11.27 -3.18
CA LYS A 55 1.30 10.53 -2.29
C LYS A 55 1.78 9.28 -3.02
N LEU A 56 3.08 9.22 -3.33
CA LEU A 56 3.68 8.08 -4.00
C LEU A 56 3.46 6.81 -3.18
N VAL A 57 3.11 5.74 -3.87
CA VAL A 57 2.99 4.42 -3.26
C VAL A 57 4.39 3.94 -2.85
N PRO A 58 4.58 3.43 -1.62
CA PRO A 58 5.89 2.97 -1.17
C PRO A 58 6.46 1.86 -2.07
N PRO A 59 7.79 1.86 -2.32
CA PRO A 59 8.44 0.78 -3.03
C PRO A 59 8.39 -0.52 -2.22
N ILE A 60 8.52 -1.65 -2.90
CA ILE A 60 8.55 -2.98 -2.29
C ILE A 60 9.84 -3.67 -2.68
N ILE A 61 10.51 -4.27 -1.70
CA ILE A 61 11.73 -5.07 -1.90
C ILE A 61 11.38 -6.52 -1.63
N THR A 62 11.53 -7.38 -2.63
CA THR A 62 11.25 -8.81 -2.51
C THR A 62 11.91 -9.61 -3.63
N ASP A 63 12.10 -10.90 -3.41
CA ASP A 63 12.40 -11.89 -4.46
C ASP A 63 11.13 -12.26 -5.25
N LEU A 64 10.98 -11.69 -6.43
CA LEU A 64 9.83 -11.86 -7.32
C LEU A 64 9.81 -13.21 -8.03
N GLU A 65 10.98 -13.77 -8.34
CA GLU A 65 11.11 -14.98 -9.17
C GLU A 65 11.40 -16.25 -8.35
N GLY A 66 11.73 -16.10 -7.08
CA GLY A 66 12.06 -17.18 -6.17
C GLY A 66 13.50 -17.70 -6.34
N ASP A 67 14.40 -16.91 -6.92
CA ASP A 67 15.79 -17.28 -7.19
C ASP A 67 16.78 -16.87 -6.07
N GLY A 68 16.27 -16.16 -5.05
CA GLY A 68 17.03 -15.68 -3.91
C GLY A 68 17.66 -14.29 -4.12
N VAL A 69 17.51 -13.68 -5.29
CA VAL A 69 17.84 -12.28 -5.54
C VAL A 69 16.61 -11.44 -5.19
N ASN A 70 16.82 -10.25 -4.61
CA ASN A 70 15.71 -9.34 -4.36
C ASN A 70 15.62 -8.33 -5.49
N GLU A 71 14.39 -7.98 -5.87
CA GLU A 71 14.06 -6.88 -6.75
C GLU A 71 13.38 -5.75 -5.97
N ILE A 72 13.48 -4.55 -6.53
CA ILE A 72 12.82 -3.33 -6.05
C ILE A 72 11.69 -3.02 -7.03
N VAL A 73 10.45 -3.17 -6.58
CA VAL A 73 9.24 -2.82 -7.33
C VAL A 73 8.75 -1.46 -6.89
N MET A 74 8.60 -0.53 -7.82
CA MET A 74 8.16 0.82 -7.49
C MET A 74 7.42 1.52 -8.61
N ILE A 75 6.58 2.48 -8.23
CA ILE A 75 5.87 3.35 -9.15
C ILE A 75 6.52 4.73 -9.10
N THR A 76 6.96 5.23 -10.25
CA THR A 76 7.57 6.55 -10.40
C THR A 76 6.52 7.64 -10.63
N LYS A 77 6.96 8.91 -10.51
CA LYS A 77 6.09 10.09 -10.70
C LYS A 77 5.54 10.23 -12.12
N ASP A 78 6.27 9.73 -13.11
CA ASP A 78 5.86 9.65 -14.52
C ASP A 78 4.98 8.43 -14.80
N LEU A 79 4.31 7.89 -13.76
CA LEU A 79 3.37 6.77 -13.85
C LEU A 79 3.95 5.53 -14.53
N LYS A 80 5.24 5.22 -14.26
CA LYS A 80 5.85 3.96 -14.68
C LYS A 80 5.95 3.00 -13.52
N LEU A 81 5.59 1.75 -13.77
CA LEU A 81 5.90 0.64 -12.86
C LEU A 81 7.24 0.07 -13.29
N LYS A 82 8.19 0.09 -12.37
CA LYS A 82 9.57 -0.34 -12.60
C LYS A 82 9.96 -1.44 -11.62
N VAL A 83 10.78 -2.36 -12.11
CA VAL A 83 11.45 -3.42 -11.34
C VAL A 83 12.95 -3.24 -11.53
N PHE A 84 13.67 -3.09 -10.43
CA PHE A 84 15.13 -3.00 -10.41
C PHE A 84 15.73 -4.21 -9.70
N SER A 85 16.91 -4.67 -10.13
CA SER A 85 17.67 -5.66 -9.38
C SER A 85 18.32 -5.00 -8.16
N ALA A 86 18.20 -5.61 -6.98
CA ALA A 86 18.92 -5.19 -5.78
C ALA A 86 20.29 -5.88 -5.63
N ASP A 87 20.69 -6.73 -6.58
CA ASP A 87 21.99 -7.39 -6.54
C ASP A 87 23.11 -6.39 -6.80
N VAL A 88 24.10 -6.33 -5.90
CA VAL A 88 25.25 -5.43 -6.04
C VAL A 88 26.40 -6.23 -6.63
N PRO A 89 26.85 -5.93 -7.87
CA PRO A 89 27.92 -6.68 -8.52
C PRO A 89 29.21 -6.67 -7.68
N ALA A 90 29.78 -7.84 -7.45
CA ALA A 90 31.02 -7.98 -6.71
C ALA A 90 32.17 -7.19 -7.37
N GLY A 91 32.72 -6.21 -6.66
CA GLY A 91 33.90 -5.43 -7.10
C GLY A 91 33.66 -3.94 -7.34
N GLN A 92 32.42 -3.44 -7.29
CA GLN A 92 32.14 -2.00 -7.22
C GLN A 92 32.41 -1.49 -5.80
N SER A 93 33.54 -0.81 -5.60
CA SER A 93 34.02 -0.50 -4.24
C SER A 93 34.11 0.98 -3.89
N GLN A 94 33.65 1.93 -4.72
CA GLN A 94 33.82 3.36 -4.39
C GLN A 94 32.70 4.33 -4.84
N GLU A 95 31.67 3.87 -5.53
CA GLU A 95 30.54 4.71 -5.96
C GLU A 95 29.22 4.17 -5.43
N VAL A 96 28.27 5.06 -5.17
CA VAL A 96 26.94 4.64 -4.71
C VAL A 96 26.28 3.81 -5.82
N TYR A 97 25.92 2.57 -5.51
CA TYR A 97 25.33 1.65 -6.49
C TYR A 97 24.00 2.18 -7.01
N HIS A 98 23.82 2.08 -8.33
CA HIS A 98 22.56 2.37 -9.01
C HIS A 98 21.96 1.03 -9.45
N PRO A 99 20.83 0.62 -8.85
CA PRO A 99 20.12 -0.59 -9.23
C PRO A 99 19.86 -0.67 -10.73
N GLU A 100 20.13 -1.83 -11.32
CA GLU A 100 19.85 -2.08 -12.74
C GLU A 100 18.34 -2.18 -12.97
N GLU A 101 17.82 -1.45 -13.95
CA GLU A 101 16.42 -1.53 -14.35
C GLU A 101 16.18 -2.81 -15.16
N VAL A 102 15.39 -3.73 -14.63
CA VAL A 102 15.11 -5.04 -15.24
C VAL A 102 13.88 -4.96 -16.13
N TYR A 103 12.79 -4.39 -15.61
CA TYR A 103 11.53 -4.24 -16.32
C TYR A 103 10.91 -2.87 -16.06
N THR A 104 10.29 -2.30 -17.10
CA THR A 104 9.53 -1.04 -17.02
C THR A 104 8.31 -1.10 -17.91
N ILE A 105 7.17 -0.68 -17.38
CA ILE A 105 5.96 -0.43 -18.15
C ILE A 105 5.39 0.96 -17.84
N GLU A 106 4.68 1.53 -18.81
CA GLU A 106 3.86 2.72 -18.60
C GLU A 106 2.49 2.29 -18.06
N LEU A 107 2.07 2.89 -16.95
CA LEU A 107 0.73 2.70 -16.41
C LEU A 107 -0.26 3.58 -17.20
N PRO A 108 -1.53 3.17 -17.34
CA PRO A 108 -2.50 3.88 -18.16
C PRO A 108 -2.71 5.33 -17.73
N GLU A 109 -2.23 6.29 -18.54
CA GLU A 109 -2.51 7.72 -18.38
C GLU A 109 -3.91 8.06 -18.90
N THR A 110 -4.89 8.26 -18.02
CA THR A 110 -6.19 8.81 -18.44
C THR A 110 -6.20 10.32 -18.20
N HIS A 111 -5.82 11.07 -19.24
CA HIS A 111 -5.59 12.53 -19.27
C HIS A 111 -6.71 13.46 -18.76
N ASN A 112 -7.86 12.98 -18.26
CA ASN A 112 -8.93 13.84 -17.75
C ASN A 112 -9.53 13.43 -16.39
N LEU A 113 -9.19 12.25 -15.85
CA LEU A 113 -9.64 11.81 -14.52
C LEU A 113 -8.54 11.12 -13.70
N GLY A 114 -7.38 10.85 -14.28
CA GLY A 114 -6.18 10.36 -13.60
C GLY A 114 -6.39 9.03 -12.89
N ARG A 115 -6.10 7.91 -13.56
CA ARG A 115 -5.83 6.62 -12.89
C ARG A 115 -4.53 6.73 -12.12
N VAL A 116 -4.58 7.41 -10.96
CA VAL A 116 -3.43 7.54 -10.07
C VAL A 116 -3.31 6.26 -9.24
N PRO A 117 -2.15 5.58 -9.24
CA PRO A 117 -1.92 4.44 -8.35
C PRO A 117 -1.99 4.86 -6.89
N VAL A 118 -2.80 4.16 -6.10
CA VAL A 118 -3.00 4.44 -4.67
C VAL A 118 -2.48 3.33 -3.76
N ALA A 119 -2.29 2.13 -4.30
CA ALA A 119 -1.71 1.00 -3.59
C ALA A 119 -0.97 0.07 -4.56
N LEU A 120 0.09 -0.54 -4.05
CA LEU A 120 0.95 -1.50 -4.72
C LEU A 120 1.18 -2.64 -3.73
N LYS A 121 1.08 -3.87 -4.21
CA LYS A 121 1.41 -5.05 -3.40
C LYS A 121 1.98 -6.14 -4.26
N VAL A 122 2.91 -6.90 -3.69
CA VAL A 122 3.41 -8.15 -4.24
C VAL A 122 3.02 -9.30 -3.33
N GLY A 123 2.84 -10.48 -3.91
CA GLY A 123 2.59 -11.68 -3.13
C GLY A 123 2.32 -12.90 -4.00
N TYR A 124 2.14 -14.02 -3.33
CA TYR A 124 2.04 -15.31 -4.00
C TYR A 124 0.60 -15.69 -4.30
N THR A 125 0.37 -16.14 -5.52
CA THR A 125 -0.93 -16.69 -5.96
C THR A 125 -0.96 -18.21 -5.87
N ALA A 126 0.18 -18.88 -6.04
CA ALA A 126 0.29 -20.33 -5.89
C ALA A 126 0.72 -20.74 -4.47
N PRO A 127 0.19 -21.85 -3.92
CA PRO A 127 0.70 -22.46 -2.69
C PRO A 127 2.19 -22.77 -2.78
N TYR A 128 2.86 -22.83 -1.63
CA TYR A 128 4.27 -23.23 -1.61
C TYR A 128 4.43 -24.69 -2.07
N SER A 129 5.38 -24.90 -2.98
CA SER A 129 5.79 -26.20 -3.48
C SER A 129 7.31 -26.35 -3.30
N PRO A 130 7.81 -27.46 -2.72
CA PRO A 130 9.26 -27.66 -2.54
C PRO A 130 10.03 -27.84 -3.85
N THR A 131 9.35 -28.14 -4.95
CA THR A 131 9.97 -28.48 -6.23
C THR A 131 9.97 -27.32 -7.22
N ASP A 132 9.12 -26.33 -7.02
CA ASP A 132 8.85 -25.30 -8.00
C ASP A 132 9.39 -23.96 -7.52
N ALA A 133 10.10 -23.25 -8.39
CA ALA A 133 10.44 -21.85 -8.16
C ALA A 133 9.14 -21.05 -8.05
N ARG A 134 9.04 -20.22 -7.00
CA ARG A 134 7.78 -19.60 -6.61
C ARG A 134 7.79 -18.13 -7.00
N THR A 135 7.07 -17.80 -8.06
CA THR A 135 6.93 -16.43 -8.54
C THR A 135 5.85 -15.65 -7.79
N GLN A 136 6.04 -14.34 -7.68
CA GLN A 136 5.07 -13.41 -7.11
C GLN A 136 4.34 -12.64 -8.21
N SER A 137 3.08 -12.29 -7.92
CA SER A 137 2.30 -11.38 -8.74
C SER A 137 2.34 -9.98 -8.15
N ILE A 138 2.28 -8.98 -9.01
CA ILE A 138 2.29 -7.56 -8.65
C ILE A 138 0.90 -7.01 -8.88
N VAL A 139 0.29 -6.40 -7.87
CA VAL A 139 -1.06 -5.81 -7.96
C VAL A 139 -0.98 -4.31 -7.72
N VAL A 140 -1.57 -3.55 -8.64
CA VAL A 140 -1.73 -2.10 -8.57
C VAL A 140 -3.20 -1.76 -8.44
N VAL A 141 -3.54 -0.87 -7.51
CA VAL A 141 -4.89 -0.32 -7.36
C VAL A 141 -4.88 1.16 -7.67
N TYR A 142 -5.84 1.60 -8.46
CA TYR A 142 -5.97 2.97 -8.94
C TYR A 142 -7.08 3.74 -8.22
N GLU A 143 -7.02 5.07 -8.28
CA GLU A 143 -7.99 5.98 -7.67
C GLU A 143 -9.43 5.76 -8.16
N ASP A 144 -9.60 5.30 -9.40
CA ASP A 144 -10.90 5.00 -10.00
C ASP A 144 -11.45 3.61 -9.65
N TRP A 145 -10.80 2.91 -8.72
CA TRP A 145 -11.16 1.56 -8.28
C TRP A 145 -10.93 0.46 -9.32
N THR A 146 -10.06 0.73 -10.29
CA THR A 146 -9.45 -0.31 -11.13
C THR A 146 -8.37 -1.06 -10.35
N VAL A 147 -8.31 -2.36 -10.54
CA VAL A 147 -7.27 -3.24 -10.01
C VAL A 147 -6.60 -3.93 -11.20
N GLU A 148 -5.28 -3.84 -11.28
CA GLU A 148 -4.47 -4.52 -12.29
C GLU A 148 -3.52 -5.50 -11.62
N CYS A 149 -3.37 -6.66 -12.24
CA CYS A 149 -2.49 -7.72 -11.78
C CYS A 149 -1.48 -8.03 -12.89
N TYR A 150 -0.21 -8.07 -12.51
CA TYR A 150 0.92 -8.36 -13.37
C TYR A 150 1.68 -9.58 -12.85
N ASP A 151 2.39 -10.26 -13.75
CA ASP A 151 3.39 -11.25 -13.36
C ASP A 151 4.72 -10.60 -12.91
N SER A 152 5.73 -11.42 -12.60
CA SER A 152 7.05 -10.96 -12.19
C SER A 152 7.79 -10.16 -13.27
N THR A 153 7.39 -10.33 -14.54
CA THR A 153 7.99 -9.67 -15.71
C THR A 153 7.20 -8.44 -16.20
N LEU A 154 6.26 -7.95 -15.38
CA LEU A 154 5.36 -6.85 -15.69
C LEU A 154 4.39 -7.10 -16.86
N GLN A 155 4.13 -8.36 -17.23
CA GLN A 155 3.04 -8.64 -18.17
C GLN A 155 1.69 -8.57 -17.46
N LEU A 156 0.76 -7.84 -18.07
CA LEU A 156 -0.60 -7.71 -17.55
C LEU A 156 -1.33 -9.05 -17.65
N LEU A 157 -1.70 -9.61 -16.50
CA LEU A 157 -2.51 -10.82 -16.40
C LEU A 157 -3.99 -10.49 -16.55
N TRP A 158 -4.47 -9.47 -15.85
CA TRP A 158 -5.84 -8.97 -15.95
C TRP A 158 -5.98 -7.56 -15.41
N SER A 159 -7.03 -6.87 -15.86
CA SER A 159 -7.48 -5.56 -15.36
C SER A 159 -8.95 -5.65 -15.00
N LYS A 160 -9.31 -5.16 -13.81
CA LYS A 160 -10.67 -5.22 -13.29
C LYS A 160 -11.11 -3.91 -12.67
N GLU A 161 -12.13 -3.32 -13.26
CA GLU A 161 -12.90 -2.24 -12.64
C GLU A 161 -13.89 -2.84 -11.64
N VAL A 162 -13.63 -2.65 -10.34
CA VAL A 162 -14.45 -3.25 -9.28
C VAL A 162 -15.71 -2.40 -9.00
N GLY A 163 -15.70 -1.12 -9.37
CA GLY A 163 -16.80 -0.17 -9.13
C GLY A 163 -17.95 -0.23 -10.12
N HIS A 164 -17.71 -0.59 -11.39
CA HIS A 164 -18.66 -0.38 -12.49
C HIS A 164 -19.90 -1.31 -12.48
N ASN A 165 -19.86 -2.46 -11.80
CA ASN A 165 -21.00 -3.39 -11.76
C ASN A 165 -21.76 -3.40 -10.43
N THR A 166 -21.24 -2.76 -9.38
CA THR A 166 -21.83 -2.80 -8.04
C THR A 166 -22.57 -1.52 -7.67
N PHE A 167 -22.37 -0.47 -8.46
CA PHE A 167 -22.85 0.85 -8.15
C PHE A 167 -23.32 1.52 -9.45
N GLU A 168 -24.59 1.95 -9.53
CA GLU A 168 -25.05 2.96 -10.50
C GLU A 168 -24.42 4.35 -10.19
N ILE A 169 -23.12 4.38 -9.86
CA ILE A 169 -22.37 5.52 -9.34
C ILE A 169 -21.25 5.95 -10.30
N ASP A 170 -21.28 5.44 -11.53
CA ASP A 170 -20.36 5.88 -12.59
C ASP A 170 -20.34 7.43 -12.70
N HIS A 171 -21.49 8.08 -12.46
CA HIS A 171 -21.56 9.53 -12.45
C HIS A 171 -20.97 10.23 -11.21
N PHE A 172 -20.90 9.59 -10.04
CA PHE A 172 -20.41 10.25 -8.82
C PHE A 172 -18.97 9.91 -8.46
N ILE A 173 -18.37 8.84 -8.99
CA ILE A 173 -17.00 8.44 -8.64
C ILE A 173 -15.98 9.58 -8.88
N LYS A 174 -16.23 10.42 -9.89
CA LYS A 174 -15.45 11.64 -10.19
C LYS A 174 -15.38 12.66 -9.05
N PHE A 175 -16.31 12.62 -8.10
CA PHE A 175 -16.38 13.51 -6.93
C PHE A 175 -15.77 12.89 -5.67
N PHE A 176 -15.28 11.66 -5.76
CA PHE A 176 -14.63 10.95 -4.67
C PHE A 176 -13.14 10.74 -4.97
N ARG A 177 -12.37 10.52 -3.91
CA ARG A 177 -11.00 9.98 -3.97
C ARG A 177 -10.90 8.82 -3.00
N ILE A 178 -9.98 7.92 -3.27
CA ILE A 178 -9.59 6.91 -2.29
C ILE A 178 -8.88 7.62 -1.13
N ASN A 179 -9.41 7.46 0.08
CA ASN A 179 -8.83 7.98 1.31
C ASN A 179 -7.84 6.98 1.92
N SER A 180 -8.19 5.70 1.88
CA SER A 180 -7.32 4.62 2.32
C SER A 180 -7.49 3.41 1.41
N ALA A 181 -6.38 2.73 1.11
CA ALA A 181 -6.37 1.48 0.37
C ALA A 181 -5.44 0.46 1.01
N SER A 182 -5.82 -0.81 0.89
CA SER A 182 -5.07 -1.97 1.33
C SER A 182 -5.23 -3.09 0.31
N VAL A 183 -4.13 -3.79 0.06
CA VAL A 183 -4.07 -4.90 -0.89
C VAL A 183 -3.35 -6.05 -0.23
N TYR A 184 -3.87 -7.25 -0.40
CA TYR A 184 -3.28 -8.49 0.08
C TYR A 184 -3.44 -9.58 -0.97
N ILE A 185 -2.36 -10.32 -1.23
CA ILE A 185 -2.32 -11.39 -2.21
C ILE A 185 -1.95 -12.67 -1.46
N ALA A 186 -2.77 -13.70 -1.61
CA ALA A 186 -2.53 -14.97 -0.94
C ALA A 186 -2.88 -16.16 -1.81
N PRO A 187 -2.20 -17.31 -1.60
CA PRO A 187 -2.55 -18.58 -2.21
C PRO A 187 -3.74 -19.21 -1.49
N LEU A 188 -4.82 -18.45 -1.37
CA LEU A 188 -6.05 -18.86 -0.72
C LEU A 188 -7.10 -19.12 -1.79
N GLN A 189 -7.67 -20.32 -1.79
CA GLN A 189 -8.78 -20.67 -2.66
C GLN A 189 -10.09 -20.44 -1.91
N LEU A 190 -10.88 -19.46 -2.34
CA LEU A 190 -12.19 -19.17 -1.74
C LEU A 190 -13.33 -19.97 -2.39
N HIS A 191 -13.12 -20.49 -3.60
CA HIS A 191 -14.08 -21.32 -4.30
C HIS A 191 -13.38 -22.51 -4.97
N SER A 192 -14.13 -23.60 -5.20
CA SER A 192 -13.60 -24.88 -5.71
C SER A 192 -13.26 -24.88 -7.21
N GLU A 193 -13.39 -23.74 -7.89
CA GLU A 193 -12.97 -23.61 -9.28
C GLU A 193 -11.44 -23.42 -9.37
N ALA A 194 -10.88 -23.57 -10.57
CA ALA A 194 -9.45 -23.70 -10.91
C ALA A 194 -8.49 -22.55 -10.46
N SER A 195 -8.95 -21.68 -9.56
CA SER A 195 -8.16 -20.63 -8.95
C SER A 195 -7.12 -21.20 -7.99
N THR A 196 -5.88 -20.69 -8.06
CA THR A 196 -4.82 -21.05 -7.12
C THR A 196 -4.70 -20.06 -5.96
N GLY A 197 -5.22 -18.84 -6.12
CA GLY A 197 -5.08 -17.77 -5.13
C GLY A 197 -6.14 -16.68 -5.24
N THR A 198 -6.05 -15.73 -4.30
CA THR A 198 -7.00 -14.63 -4.16
C THR A 198 -6.24 -13.32 -3.97
N VAL A 199 -6.70 -12.27 -4.66
CA VAL A 199 -6.30 -10.88 -4.45
C VAL A 199 -7.40 -10.18 -3.67
N ILE A 200 -7.11 -9.77 -2.44
CA ILE A 200 -8.03 -9.02 -1.58
C ILE A 200 -7.67 -7.54 -1.67
N VAL A 201 -8.61 -6.74 -2.14
CA VAL A 201 -8.50 -5.28 -2.18
C VAL A 201 -9.54 -4.68 -1.26
N GLY A 202 -9.14 -3.69 -0.47
CA GLY A 202 -10.05 -2.95 0.38
C GLY A 202 -9.71 -1.48 0.36
N ALA A 203 -10.72 -0.63 0.30
CA ALA A 203 -10.50 0.80 0.39
C ALA A 203 -11.73 1.56 0.90
N SER A 204 -11.50 2.79 1.31
CA SER A 204 -12.58 3.75 1.64
C SER A 204 -12.43 4.97 0.76
N MET A 205 -13.57 5.57 0.38
CA MET A 205 -13.57 6.79 -0.41
C MET A 205 -14.02 7.99 0.42
N THR A 206 -13.49 9.16 0.09
CA THR A 206 -13.90 10.44 0.69
C THR A 206 -14.15 11.45 -0.42
N ARG A 207 -15.05 12.40 -0.16
CA ARG A 207 -15.42 13.44 -1.12
C ARG A 207 -14.22 14.35 -1.41
N ARG A 208 -13.99 14.66 -2.69
CA ARG A 208 -12.95 15.59 -3.16
C ARG A 208 -13.06 16.97 -2.52
N SER A 209 -14.28 17.52 -2.45
CA SER A 209 -14.55 18.82 -1.82
C SER A 209 -14.28 18.85 -0.31
N ALA A 210 -14.39 17.72 0.39
CA ALA A 210 -14.06 17.64 1.81
C ALA A 210 -12.53 17.71 2.05
N LEU A 211 -11.73 17.36 1.06
CA LEU A 211 -10.26 17.38 1.11
C LEU A 211 -9.70 18.73 0.65
N SER A 212 -10.29 19.34 -0.38
CA SER A 212 -9.84 20.64 -0.93
C SER A 212 -10.41 21.84 -0.19
N GLY A 213 -11.51 21.67 0.56
CA GLY A 213 -12.28 22.78 1.15
C GLY A 213 -12.99 23.66 0.12
N VAL A 214 -12.88 23.34 -1.18
CA VAL A 214 -13.48 24.07 -2.29
C VAL A 214 -14.47 23.13 -2.97
N THR A 215 -15.73 23.56 -3.04
CA THR A 215 -16.81 22.83 -3.71
C THR A 215 -17.07 23.53 -5.04
N THR A 216 -17.04 22.81 -6.15
CA THR A 216 -17.40 23.42 -7.45
C THR A 216 -18.93 23.60 -7.55
N GLU A 217 -19.41 24.58 -8.31
CA GLU A 217 -20.88 24.76 -8.51
C GLU A 217 -21.53 23.49 -9.08
N SER A 218 -20.85 22.79 -9.98
CA SER A 218 -21.28 21.50 -10.54
C SER A 218 -21.39 20.41 -9.47
N GLU A 219 -20.42 20.33 -8.55
CA GLU A 219 -20.50 19.45 -7.38
C GLU A 219 -21.64 19.85 -6.46
N GLU A 220 -21.82 21.15 -6.18
CA GLU A 220 -22.83 21.62 -5.26
C GLU A 220 -24.25 21.37 -5.79
N VAL A 221 -24.51 21.58 -7.08
CA VAL A 221 -25.80 21.28 -7.73
C VAL A 221 -26.11 19.79 -7.65
N VAL A 222 -25.13 18.94 -7.96
CA VAL A 222 -25.27 17.48 -7.86
C VAL A 222 -25.44 17.05 -6.40
N MET A 223 -24.77 17.70 -5.45
CA MET A 223 -24.91 17.38 -4.03
C MET A 223 -26.20 17.90 -3.42
N ARG A 224 -26.78 18.99 -3.96
CA ARG A 224 -28.08 19.52 -3.55
C ARG A 224 -29.19 18.55 -3.95
N SER A 225 -29.17 18.05 -5.18
CA SER A 225 -30.13 17.05 -5.65
C SER A 225 -30.02 15.73 -4.88
N LEU A 226 -28.82 15.36 -4.42
CA LEU A 226 -28.61 14.18 -3.56
C LEU A 226 -29.10 14.38 -2.11
N ARG A 227 -28.97 15.60 -1.56
CA ARG A 227 -29.43 15.95 -0.19
C ARG A 227 -30.94 16.10 -0.08
N GLU A 228 -31.61 16.47 -1.17
CA GLU A 228 -33.07 16.58 -1.25
C GLU A 228 -33.78 15.22 -1.22
N GLY A 229 -33.02 14.11 -1.24
CA GLY A 229 -33.26 13.00 -0.30
C GLY A 229 -34.51 12.15 -0.54
N THR A 230 -34.86 11.83 -1.78
CA THR A 230 -35.99 10.92 -2.08
C THR A 230 -35.61 9.58 -2.75
N HIS A 231 -34.33 9.26 -2.95
CA HIS A 231 -33.95 8.08 -3.76
C HIS A 231 -32.67 7.33 -3.32
N PRO A 232 -32.48 6.07 -3.79
CA PRO A 232 -31.36 5.13 -3.52
C PRO A 232 -29.94 5.70 -3.63
N GLN A 233 -29.79 6.87 -4.22
CA GLN A 233 -28.52 7.55 -4.45
C GLN A 233 -27.88 8.07 -3.15
N ALA A 234 -28.67 8.51 -2.15
CA ALA A 234 -28.12 8.91 -0.86
C ALA A 234 -27.52 7.71 -0.09
N GLU A 235 -28.15 6.54 -0.19
CA GLU A 235 -27.63 5.28 0.34
C GLU A 235 -26.36 4.85 -0.41
N ALA A 236 -26.33 5.03 -1.73
CA ALA A 236 -25.17 4.75 -2.58
C ALA A 236 -23.93 5.59 -2.18
N LEU A 237 -24.11 6.86 -1.82
CA LEU A 237 -23.00 7.70 -1.32
C LEU A 237 -22.49 7.27 0.05
N ALA A 238 -23.39 6.86 0.96
CA ALA A 238 -23.00 6.33 2.26
C ALA A 238 -22.13 5.06 2.08
N LYS A 239 -22.49 4.18 1.13
CA LYS A 239 -21.70 2.97 0.80
C LYS A 239 -20.26 3.29 0.40
N LEU A 240 -20.02 4.37 -0.37
CA LEU A 240 -18.66 4.75 -0.78
C LEU A 240 -17.77 5.23 0.38
N SER A 241 -18.38 5.77 1.44
CA SER A 241 -17.64 6.19 2.64
C SER A 241 -17.26 5.04 3.57
N HIS A 242 -17.94 3.88 3.45
CA HIS A 242 -17.57 2.67 4.18
C HIS A 242 -16.35 1.99 3.56
N PHE A 243 -15.55 1.35 4.40
CA PHE A 243 -14.42 0.55 3.92
C PHE A 243 -14.97 -0.71 3.26
N SER A 244 -14.92 -0.74 1.93
CA SER A 244 -15.40 -1.86 1.12
C SER A 244 -14.26 -2.80 0.82
N VAL A 245 -14.51 -4.12 0.90
CA VAL A 245 -13.51 -5.17 0.67
C VAL A 245 -14.00 -6.09 -0.44
N PHE A 246 -13.13 -6.42 -1.38
CA PHE A 246 -13.38 -7.33 -2.49
C PHE A 246 -12.30 -8.39 -2.52
N ALA A 247 -12.70 -9.65 -2.68
CA ALA A 247 -11.83 -10.75 -2.98
C ALA A 247 -11.97 -11.08 -4.47
N LEU A 248 -10.86 -11.00 -5.20
CA LEU A 248 -10.75 -11.24 -6.62
C LEU A 248 -9.98 -12.54 -6.86
N ASP A 249 -10.41 -13.27 -7.87
CA ASP A 249 -9.70 -14.43 -8.39
C ASP A 249 -8.33 -14.02 -8.93
N SER A 250 -7.25 -14.68 -8.49
CA SER A 250 -5.90 -14.26 -8.88
C SER A 250 -5.58 -14.49 -10.36
N LEU A 251 -6.28 -15.42 -11.02
CA LEU A 251 -6.04 -15.77 -12.43
C LEU A 251 -6.83 -14.88 -13.39
N THR A 252 -8.06 -14.52 -13.03
CA THR A 252 -9.03 -13.88 -13.93
C THR A 252 -9.48 -12.49 -13.48
N GLY A 253 -9.21 -12.09 -12.23
CA GLY A 253 -9.71 -10.85 -11.65
C GLY A 253 -11.22 -10.86 -11.37
N ARG A 254 -11.89 -12.01 -11.51
CA ARG A 254 -13.34 -12.14 -11.22
C ARG A 254 -13.59 -11.92 -9.72
N VAL A 255 -14.64 -11.18 -9.38
CA VAL A 255 -15.07 -11.00 -7.99
C VAL A 255 -15.61 -12.32 -7.43
N LEU A 256 -14.94 -12.85 -6.40
CA LEU A 256 -15.31 -14.07 -5.68
C LEU A 256 -16.19 -13.76 -4.45
N TRP A 257 -15.85 -12.67 -3.75
CA TRP A 257 -16.57 -12.24 -2.54
C TRP A 257 -16.45 -10.72 -2.37
N LYS A 258 -17.41 -10.11 -1.69
CA LYS A 258 -17.40 -8.69 -1.36
C LYS A 258 -18.02 -8.40 0.00
N HIS A 259 -17.62 -7.29 0.59
CA HIS A 259 -18.27 -6.65 1.73
C HIS A 259 -18.34 -5.14 1.47
N ASP A 260 -19.56 -4.61 1.50
CA ASP A 260 -19.87 -3.20 1.21
C ASP A 260 -20.53 -2.48 2.41
N GLY A 261 -20.24 -2.93 3.63
CA GLY A 261 -20.63 -2.27 4.88
C GLY A 261 -22.11 -2.36 5.26
N MET A 262 -22.99 -2.83 4.36
CA MET A 262 -24.45 -2.81 4.54
C MET A 262 -25.09 -4.20 4.53
N GLU A 263 -24.44 -5.23 3.97
CA GLU A 263 -24.88 -6.62 4.09
C GLU A 263 -24.47 -7.23 5.44
N VAL A 264 -25.04 -6.72 6.52
CA VAL A 264 -24.97 -7.37 7.83
C VAL A 264 -26.26 -8.13 8.04
N ARG A 265 -26.32 -9.39 7.60
CA ARG A 265 -27.41 -10.28 8.00
C ARG A 265 -27.12 -10.75 9.42
N PRO A 266 -28.07 -10.65 10.38
CA PRO A 266 -27.87 -11.13 11.76
C PRO A 266 -27.38 -12.60 11.83
N GLU A 267 -27.77 -13.40 10.83
CA GLU A 267 -27.38 -14.80 10.65
C GLU A 267 -25.88 -15.02 10.33
N GLN A 268 -25.16 -13.99 9.88
CA GLN A 268 -23.72 -14.10 9.62
C GLN A 268 -22.90 -14.05 10.92
N TYR A 269 -23.38 -13.35 11.96
CA TYR A 269 -22.71 -13.32 13.27
C TYR A 269 -22.77 -14.67 14.00
N SER A 270 -23.82 -15.46 13.77
CA SER A 270 -23.94 -16.78 14.41
C SER A 270 -23.05 -17.85 13.78
N ARG A 271 -22.50 -17.59 12.58
CA ARG A 271 -21.60 -18.53 11.86
C ARG A 271 -20.13 -18.13 11.88
N SER A 272 -19.80 -16.86 12.10
CA SER A 272 -18.42 -16.35 11.98
C SER A 272 -17.66 -16.23 13.30
N LEU A 273 -18.34 -16.34 14.44
CA LEU A 273 -17.66 -16.43 15.73
C LEU A 273 -17.23 -17.88 15.97
N PRO A 274 -15.93 -18.17 16.16
CA PRO A 274 -15.53 -19.46 16.69
C PRO A 274 -16.19 -19.60 18.07
N GLN A 275 -17.18 -20.49 18.15
CA GLN A 275 -17.68 -20.96 19.44
C GLN A 275 -16.54 -21.75 20.08
N HIS A 276 -15.69 -21.07 20.85
CA HIS A 276 -14.92 -21.74 21.87
C HIS A 276 -15.93 -22.31 22.88
N ALA A 277 -16.29 -23.57 22.68
CA ALA A 277 -17.03 -24.35 23.67
C ALA A 277 -16.12 -24.51 24.90
N TYR A 278 -16.54 -23.89 26.01
CA TYR A 278 -16.17 -24.32 27.35
C TYR A 278 -17.06 -25.49 27.77
#